data_AF-A0A8X7BRU5-F1
#
_entry.id   AF-A0A8X7BRU5-F1
#
_cell.length_a   1.000
_cell.length_b   1.000
_cell.length_c   1.000
_cell.angle_alpha   90.00
_cell.angle_beta   90.00
_cell.angle_gamma   90.00
#
_symmetry.space_group_name_H-M   'P 1'
#
loop_
_entity.id
_entity.type
_entity.pdbx_description
1 polymer ?
#
loop_
_entity_poly.entity_id
_entity_poly.type
_entity_poly.pdbx_seq_one_letter_code
_entity_poly.pdbx_strand_id
1 'polypeptide(L)'
;MFGYSKTRWLALMPALEMVLKMDQQLKIYFLNIEKCPLLLKNLFKDPTSKLWFYFLHAQSVSFYQAVLQLEGQTVSAIEAAKVINQLKDNLTQKQTNQYLPFMVHQLMLKLKDSGTDID
;
A
#
# COMPACT_ATOMS: atom_id res chain seq x y z
N MET A 1 15.09 14.84 1.53
CA MET A 1 14.48 15.63 2.62
C MET A 1 13.01 15.23 2.69
N PHE A 2 12.62 14.39 3.66
CA PHE A 2 11.21 13.99 3.84
C PHE A 2 10.44 15.21 4.34
N GLY A 3 9.88 15.96 3.39
CA GLY A 3 9.26 17.25 3.64
C GLY A 3 8.06 17.12 4.58
N TYR A 4 8.14 17.82 5.70
CA TYR A 4 7.00 18.20 6.53
C TYR A 4 6.06 19.08 5.69
N SER A 5 5.04 18.48 5.07
CA SER A 5 4.00 19.22 4.36
C SER A 5 2.66 18.54 4.60
N LYS A 6 1.58 19.30 4.42
CA LYS A 6 0.15 18.97 4.64
C LYS A 6 -0.35 17.73 3.87
N THR A 7 0.54 17.02 3.16
CA THR A 7 0.30 15.87 2.29
C THR A 7 1.03 14.59 2.71
N ARG A 8 0.86 14.18 3.97
CA ARG A 8 1.34 12.87 4.48
C ARG A 8 0.84 11.67 3.67
N TRP A 9 -0.34 11.80 3.06
CA TRP A 9 -0.96 10.79 2.20
C TRP A 9 -0.24 10.64 0.87
N LEU A 10 0.38 11.71 0.34
CA LEU A 10 1.17 11.62 -0.89
C LEU A 10 2.50 10.89 -0.68
N ALA A 11 3.02 10.88 0.55
CA ALA A 11 4.26 10.17 0.86
C ALA A 11 4.06 8.65 1.06
N LEU A 12 2.85 8.20 1.37
CA LEU A 12 2.58 6.80 1.69
C LEU A 12 2.72 5.89 0.47
N MET A 13 2.12 6.25 -0.67
CA MET A 13 2.21 5.48 -1.90
C MET A 13 3.67 5.27 -2.35
N PRO A 14 4.52 6.30 -2.51
CA PRO A 14 5.91 6.12 -2.93
C PRO A 14 6.75 5.39 -1.88
N ALA A 15 6.44 5.52 -0.59
CA ALA A 15 7.10 4.75 0.46
C ALA A 15 6.79 3.25 0.35
N LEU A 16 5.53 2.89 0.12
CA LEU A 16 5.12 1.50 -0.10
C LEU A 16 5.75 0.93 -1.38
N GLU A 17 5.79 1.72 -2.45
CA GLU A 17 6.43 1.33 -3.70
C GLU A 17 7.93 1.07 -3.51
N MET A 18 8.62 1.89 -2.72
CA MET A 18 10.03 1.71 -2.38
C MET A 18 10.27 0.43 -1.57
N VAL A 19 9.44 0.16 -0.56
CA VAL A 19 9.53 -1.10 0.21
C VAL A 19 9.32 -2.31 -0.70
N LEU A 20 8.32 -2.27 -1.58
CA LEU A 20 8.07 -3.36 -2.53
C LEU A 20 9.22 -3.56 -3.54
N LYS A 21 9.84 -2.48 -4.01
CA LYS A 21 11.01 -2.52 -4.91
C LYS A 21 12.25 -3.09 -4.22
N MET A 22 12.45 -2.76 -2.94
CA MET A 22 13.62 -3.18 -2.15
C MET A 22 13.35 -4.40 -1.25
N ASP A 23 12.21 -5.08 -1.42
CA ASP A 23 11.72 -6.11 -0.50
C ASP A 23 12.76 -7.20 -0.21
N GLN A 24 13.43 -7.72 -1.26
CA GLN A 24 14.46 -8.74 -1.11
C GLN A 24 15.69 -8.21 -0.34
N GLN A 25 16.16 -7.01 -0.67
CA GLN A 25 17.32 -6.41 -0.02
C GLN A 25 17.03 -6.09 1.44
N LEU A 26 15.85 -5.55 1.74
CA LEU A 26 15.40 -5.26 3.10
C LEU A 26 15.29 -6.55 3.92
N LYS A 27 14.72 -7.62 3.35
CA LYS A 27 14.64 -8.92 4.01
C LYS A 27 16.03 -9.47 4.36
N ILE A 28 16.98 -9.45 3.42
CA ILE A 28 18.36 -9.90 3.67
C ILE A 28 19.00 -9.04 4.77
N TYR A 29 18.87 -7.72 4.69
CA TYR A 29 19.44 -6.80 5.66
C TYR A 29 18.89 -7.03 7.07
N PHE A 30 17.57 -6.97 7.24
CA PHE A 30 16.93 -7.06 8.56
C PHE A 30 17.04 -8.44 9.20
N LEU A 31 17.21 -9.50 8.41
CA LEU A 31 17.41 -10.85 8.96
C LEU A 31 18.86 -11.11 9.39
N ASN A 32 19.83 -10.38 8.84
CA ASN A 32 21.26 -10.58 9.10
C ASN A 32 21.86 -9.64 10.16
N ILE A 33 21.17 -8.56 10.53
CA ILE A 33 21.65 -7.66 11.59
C ILE A 33 21.45 -8.27 12.99
N GLU A 34 22.48 -8.19 13.84
CA GLU A 34 22.49 -8.79 15.19
C GLU A 34 21.36 -8.26 16.09
N LYS A 35 21.10 -6.94 16.03
CA LYS A 35 20.07 -6.26 16.86
C LYS A 35 18.88 -5.80 16.01
N CYS A 36 18.24 -6.73 15.30
CA CYS A 36 16.99 -6.44 14.60
C CYS A 36 15.81 -6.30 15.57
N PRO A 37 14.98 -5.24 15.46
CA PRO A 37 13.71 -5.17 16.16
C PRO A 37 12.82 -6.38 15.83
N LEU A 38 12.25 -7.02 16.85
CA LEU A 38 11.44 -8.23 16.71
C LEU A 38 10.29 -8.06 15.71
N LEU A 39 9.64 -6.89 15.71
CA LEU A 39 8.55 -6.58 14.79
C LEU A 39 8.99 -6.69 13.32
N LEU A 40 10.11 -6.07 12.96
CA LEU A 40 10.64 -6.10 11.59
C LEU A 40 11.14 -7.50 11.22
N LYS A 41 11.76 -8.19 12.18
CA LYS A 41 12.20 -9.59 11.99
C LYS A 41 11.01 -10.49 11.67
N ASN A 42 9.89 -10.34 12.38
CA ASN A 42 8.69 -11.12 12.14
C ASN A 42 8.03 -10.75 10.82
N LEU A 43 7.93 -9.46 10.51
CA LEU A 43 7.40 -8.94 9.25
C LEU A 43 8.13 -9.51 8.02
N PHE A 44 9.47 -9.55 8.02
CA PHE A 44 10.22 -10.06 6.88
C PHE A 44 10.33 -11.60 6.84
N LYS A 45 10.08 -12.27 7.97
CA LYS A 45 9.99 -13.74 8.02
C LYS A 45 8.67 -14.27 7.49
N ASP A 46 7.58 -13.60 7.83
CA ASP A 46 6.24 -13.98 7.44
C ASP A 46 6.03 -13.78 5.92
N PRO A 47 5.70 -14.85 5.18
CA PRO A 47 5.46 -14.76 3.74
C PRO A 47 4.21 -13.94 3.38
N THR A 48 3.25 -13.80 4.30
CA THR A 48 1.98 -13.08 4.06
C THR A 48 2.14 -11.56 4.21
N SER A 49 3.16 -11.09 4.92
CA SER A 49 3.45 -9.66 5.10
C SER A 49 3.59 -8.91 3.77
N LYS A 50 4.11 -9.57 2.72
CA LYS A 50 4.20 -8.98 1.37
C LYS A 50 2.83 -8.76 0.70
N LEU A 51 1.84 -9.62 0.99
CA LEU A 51 0.46 -9.45 0.52
C LEU A 51 -0.11 -8.13 1.04
N TRP A 52 0.09 -7.85 2.33
CA TRP A 52 -0.36 -6.63 2.96
C TRP A 52 0.24 -5.38 2.33
N PHE A 53 1.52 -5.41 1.98
CA PHE A 53 2.15 -4.28 1.29
C PHE A 53 1.55 -4.01 -0.10
N TYR A 54 1.30 -5.06 -0.89
CA TYR A 54 0.62 -4.89 -2.19
C TYR A 54 -0.82 -4.39 -2.04
N PHE A 55 -1.54 -4.89 -1.04
CA PHE A 55 -2.89 -4.42 -0.73
C PHE A 55 -2.90 -2.94 -0.34
N LEU A 56 -2.05 -2.55 0.63
CA LEU A 56 -1.92 -1.17 1.07
C LEU A 56 -1.47 -0.25 -0.07
N HIS A 57 -0.56 -0.69 -0.94
CA HIS A 57 -0.14 0.06 -2.10
C HIS A 57 -1.34 0.37 -3.01
N ALA A 58 -2.14 -0.63 -3.37
CA ALA A 58 -3.32 -0.45 -4.21
C ALA A 58 -4.38 0.47 -3.60
N GLN A 59 -4.54 0.47 -2.28
CA GLN A 59 -5.43 1.42 -1.60
C GLN A 59 -4.84 2.84 -1.60
N SER A 60 -3.54 2.96 -1.31
CA SER A 60 -2.85 4.25 -1.27
C SER A 60 -2.89 4.99 -2.61
N VAL A 61 -2.88 4.28 -3.74
CA VAL A 61 -3.01 4.87 -5.09
C VAL A 61 -4.30 5.65 -5.26
N SER A 62 -5.44 5.13 -4.76
CA SER A 62 -6.72 5.84 -4.86
C SER A 62 -6.73 7.16 -4.10
N PHE A 63 -6.15 7.17 -2.89
CA PHE A 63 -6.01 8.40 -2.12
C PHE A 63 -4.99 9.35 -2.75
N TYR A 64 -3.87 8.82 -3.24
CA TYR A 64 -2.83 9.61 -3.90
C TYR A 64 -3.38 10.39 -5.10
N GLN A 65 -4.16 9.74 -5.96
CA GLN A 65 -4.79 10.37 -7.12
C GLN A 65 -5.80 11.45 -6.72
N ALA A 66 -6.66 11.17 -5.72
CA ALA A 66 -7.64 12.14 -5.25
C ALA A 66 -6.97 13.37 -4.62
N VAL A 67 -5.93 13.17 -3.80
CA VAL A 67 -5.19 14.26 -3.16
C VAL A 67 -4.44 15.10 -4.19
N LEU A 68 -3.82 14.49 -5.20
CA LEU A 68 -3.18 15.22 -6.30
C LEU A 68 -4.15 16.12 -7.06
N GLN A 69 -5.38 15.63 -7.31
CA GLN A 69 -6.41 16.43 -7.97
C GLN A 69 -6.85 17.62 -7.10
N LEU A 70 -6.91 17.44 -5.78
CA LEU A 70 -7.31 18.48 -4.82
C LEU A 70 -6.22 19.52 -4.53
N GLU A 71 -4.94 19.18 -4.66
CA GLU A 71 -3.83 20.13 -4.53
C GLU A 71 -3.69 21.10 -5.72
N GLY A 72 -4.51 20.94 -6.77
CA GLY A 72 -4.52 21.87 -7.90
C GLY A 72 -4.78 23.31 -7.45
N GLN A 73 -3.99 24.26 -7.97
CA GLN A 73 -4.03 25.67 -7.54
C GLN A 73 -5.38 26.38 -7.77
N THR A 74 -6.24 25.82 -8.62
CA THR A 74 -7.51 26.44 -9.05
C THR A 74 -8.73 25.55 -8.81
N VAL A 75 -8.67 24.64 -7.84
CA VAL A 75 -9.80 23.74 -7.54
C VAL A 75 -10.92 24.50 -6.84
N SER A 76 -12.09 24.56 -7.46
CA SER A 76 -13.29 25.12 -6.83
C SER A 76 -13.86 24.16 -5.77
N ALA A 77 -14.67 24.67 -4.84
CA ALA A 77 -15.34 23.84 -3.84
C ALA A 77 -16.23 22.74 -4.46
N ILE A 78 -16.84 23.02 -5.62
CA ILE A 78 -17.69 22.06 -6.34
C ILE A 78 -16.85 20.92 -6.92
N GLU A 79 -15.71 21.24 -7.53
CA GLU A 79 -14.77 20.25 -8.06
C GLU A 79 -14.18 19.40 -6.93
N ALA A 80 -13.82 20.03 -5.81
CA ALA A 80 -13.34 19.30 -4.63
C ALA A 80 -14.39 18.29 -4.11
N ALA A 81 -15.65 18.73 -4.00
CA ALA A 81 -16.75 17.84 -3.59
C ALA A 81 -16.93 16.67 -4.58
N LYS A 82 -16.79 16.93 -5.89
CA LYS A 82 -16.85 15.88 -6.92
C LYS A 82 -15.73 14.86 -6.75
N VAL A 83 -14.48 15.28 -6.55
CA VAL A 83 -13.33 14.38 -6.33
C VAL A 83 -13.53 13.53 -5.07
N ILE A 84 -14.00 14.13 -3.98
CA ILE A 84 -14.26 13.42 -2.73
C ILE A 84 -15.38 12.37 -2.90
N ASN A 85 -16.47 12.73 -3.58
CA ASN A 85 -17.56 11.78 -3.85
C ASN A 85 -17.12 10.64 -4.75
N GLN A 86 -16.34 10.91 -5.80
CA GLN A 86 -15.77 9.87 -6.66
C GLN A 86 -14.85 8.91 -5.89
N LEU A 87 -14.03 9.44 -4.98
CA LEU A 87 -13.20 8.61 -4.11
C LEU A 87 -14.07 7.74 -3.20
N LYS A 88 -15.12 8.32 -2.58
CA LYS A 88 -16.05 7.57 -1.73
C LYS A 88 -16.73 6.44 -2.51
N ASP A 89 -17.24 6.72 -3.70
CA ASP A 89 -17.87 5.72 -4.56
C ASP A 89 -16.90 4.60 -4.94
N ASN A 90 -15.64 4.95 -5.27
CA ASN A 90 -14.60 3.96 -5.55
C ASN A 90 -14.33 3.05 -4.34
N LEU A 91 -14.22 3.62 -3.14
CA LEU A 91 -13.99 2.86 -1.91
C LEU A 91 -15.18 1.97 -1.56
N THR A 92 -16.41 2.47 -1.72
CA THR A 92 -17.62 1.68 -1.52
C THR A 92 -17.71 0.53 -2.51
N GLN A 93 -17.41 0.75 -3.79
CA GLN A 93 -17.36 -0.32 -4.79
C GLN A 93 -16.30 -1.37 -4.44
N LYS A 94 -15.10 -0.93 -4.03
CA LYS A 94 -14.04 -1.85 -3.59
C LYS A 94 -14.47 -2.68 -2.38
N GLN A 95 -15.17 -2.08 -1.42
CA GLN A 95 -15.67 -2.77 -0.24
C GLN A 95 -16.76 -3.79 -0.62
N THR A 96 -17.75 -3.39 -1.41
CA THR A 96 -18.86 -4.25 -1.86
C THR A 96 -18.36 -5.44 -2.67
N ASN A 97 -17.37 -5.21 -3.54
CA ASN A 97 -16.82 -6.25 -4.40
C ASN A 97 -15.69 -7.05 -3.74
N GLN A 98 -15.40 -6.83 -2.45
CA GLN A 98 -14.28 -7.45 -1.73
C GLN A 98 -12.98 -7.37 -2.53
N TYR A 99 -12.70 -6.18 -3.07
CA TYR A 99 -11.64 -5.98 -4.03
C TYR A 99 -10.28 -6.40 -3.50
N LEU A 100 -9.63 -7.29 -4.24
CA LEU A 100 -8.28 -7.74 -3.98
C LEU A 100 -7.40 -7.45 -5.21
N PRO A 101 -6.25 -6.79 -5.06
CA PRO A 101 -5.37 -6.51 -6.19
C PRO A 101 -4.84 -7.79 -6.84
N PHE A 102 -4.67 -7.77 -8.16
CA PHE A 102 -4.16 -8.92 -8.93
C PHE A 102 -2.83 -9.48 -8.38
N MET A 103 -1.89 -8.61 -8.00
CA MET A 103 -0.61 -9.04 -7.43
C MET A 103 -0.78 -9.80 -6.11
N VAL A 104 -1.81 -9.47 -5.32
CA VAL A 104 -2.14 -10.17 -4.08
C VAL A 104 -2.69 -11.56 -4.41
N HIS A 105 -3.64 -11.66 -5.35
CA HIS A 105 -4.13 -12.97 -5.83
C HIS A 105 -3.01 -13.86 -6.34
N GLN A 106 -2.11 -13.33 -7.17
CA GLN A 106 -1.01 -14.10 -7.73
C GLN A 106 -0.06 -14.60 -6.65
N LEU A 107 0.20 -13.79 -5.62
CA LEU A 107 1.09 -14.18 -4.53
C LEU A 107 0.40 -15.17 -3.57
N MET A 108 -0.91 -15.05 -3.35
CA MET A 108 -1.69 -16.05 -2.61
C MET A 108 -1.65 -17.42 -3.30
N LEU A 109 -1.83 -17.48 -4.62
CA LEU A 109 -1.73 -18.74 -5.37
C LEU A 109 -0.36 -19.38 -5.19
N LYS A 110 0.72 -18.60 -5.34
CA LYS A 110 2.10 -19.08 -5.11
C LYS A 110 2.31 -19.62 -3.70
N LEU A 111 1.70 -19.00 -2.70
CA LEU A 111 1.79 -19.44 -1.31
C LEU A 111 1.01 -20.73 -1.06
N LYS A 112 -0.18 -20.87 -1.66
CA LYS A 112 -0.97 -22.11 -1.61
C LYS A 112 -0.21 -23.28 -2.27
N ASP A 113 0.41 -23.02 -3.43
CA ASP A 113 1.23 -24.01 -4.14
C ASP A 113 2.47 -24.44 -3.32
N SER A 114 2.99 -23.55 -2.45
CA SER A 114 4.12 -23.84 -1.56
C SER A 114 3.74 -24.54 -0.25
N GLY A 115 2.46 -24.87 -0.05
CA GLY A 115 1.96 -25.52 1.16
C GLY A 115 1.85 -24.59 2.38
N THR A 116 1.87 -23.28 2.18
CA THR A 116 1.58 -22.31 3.25
C THR A 116 0.07 -22.18 3.37
N ASP A 117 -0.48 -22.53 4.53
CA ASP A 117 -1.91 -22.33 4.80
C ASP A 117 -2.20 -20.82 4.94
N ILE A 118 -3.15 -20.31 4.17
CA ILE A 118 -3.49 -18.88 4.07
C ILE A 118 -4.98 -18.64 4.34
N ASP A 119 -5.68 -19.67 4.83
CA ASP A 119 -7.12 -19.64 5.10
C ASP A 119 -7.46 -18.98 6.46
#